data_AF-A0AAP0LDC4-F1
#
_entry.id   AF-A0AAP0LDC4-F1
#
_cell.length_a   1.000
_cell.length_b   1.000
_cell.length_c   1.000
_cell.angle_alpha   90.00
_cell.angle_beta   90.00
_cell.angle_gamma   90.00
#
_symmetry.space_group_name_H-M   'P 1'
#
loop_
_entity.id
_entity.type
_entity.pdbx_description
1 polymer ?
#
loop_
_entity_poly.entity_id
_entity_poly.type
_entity_poly.pdbx_seq_one_letter_code
_entity_poly.pdbx_strand_id
1 'polypeptide(L)'
;MRPIVVVLKYNESVQVVLQDTSVVGLESHHLHLHGFNFFVVGLGVGNYDPNSDMGKFDLIDPVERNTVGCRRVGVSRSGSWRIIQVSILICRDVVYALPPVHTSWGLKVAWVVMDGKGSDQKLPPPPSDFPKC
;
A
#
# COMPACT_ATOMS: atom_id res chain seq x y z
N MET A 1 -0.42 -13.37 -14.96
CA MET A 1 0.78 -12.90 -14.23
C MET A 1 0.65 -13.34 -12.76
N ARG A 2 1.69 -13.95 -12.17
CA ARG A 2 1.65 -14.30 -10.73
C ARG A 2 1.82 -13.02 -9.91
N PRO A 3 1.00 -12.77 -8.87
CA PRO A 3 1.17 -11.59 -8.03
C PRO A 3 2.47 -11.70 -7.21
N ILE A 4 3.09 -10.56 -6.94
CA ILE A 4 4.16 -10.47 -5.95
C ILE A 4 3.52 -10.58 -4.57
N VAL A 5 4.08 -11.44 -3.72
CA VAL A 5 3.62 -11.67 -2.35
C VAL A 5 4.70 -11.24 -1.37
N VAL A 6 4.34 -10.41 -0.39
CA VAL A 6 5.21 -10.03 0.73
C VAL A 6 4.65 -10.62 2.00
N VAL A 7 5.48 -11.26 2.81
CA VAL A 7 5.06 -11.86 4.09
C VAL A 7 5.50 -10.95 5.23
N LEU A 8 4.56 -10.60 6.10
CA LEU A 8 4.76 -9.66 7.21
C LEU A 8 4.40 -10.34 8.53
N LYS A 9 5.04 -9.92 9.62
CA LYS A 9 4.72 -10.42 10.96
C LYS A 9 3.50 -9.70 11.51
N TYR A 10 2.75 -10.39 12.37
CA TYR A 10 1.74 -9.74 13.19
C TYR A 10 2.34 -8.56 13.97
N ASN A 11 1.62 -7.44 14.01
CA ASN A 11 2.02 -6.21 14.71
C ASN A 11 3.29 -5.54 14.17
N GLU A 12 3.64 -5.79 12.91
CA GLU A 12 4.75 -5.12 12.23
C GLU A 12 4.32 -3.73 11.72
N SER A 13 5.15 -2.72 11.97
CA SER A 13 4.97 -1.38 11.39
C SER A 13 5.76 -1.28 10.10
N VAL A 14 5.07 -1.00 9.00
CA VAL A 14 5.67 -0.93 7.66
C VAL A 14 5.50 0.47 7.09
N GLN A 15 6.58 1.02 6.57
CA GLN A 15 6.52 2.22 5.74
C GLN A 15 6.61 1.82 4.28
N VAL A 16 5.70 2.34 3.46
CA VAL A 16 5.66 2.12 2.02
C VAL A 16 5.86 3.45 1.30
N VAL A 17 6.85 3.48 0.43
CA VAL A 17 7.06 4.59 -0.51
C VAL A 17 6.46 4.18 -1.85
N LEU A 18 5.42 4.89 -2.28
CA LEU A 18 4.85 4.74 -3.61
C LEU A 18 5.45 5.80 -4.53
N GLN A 19 6.18 5.36 -5.54
CA GLN A 19 6.76 6.21 -6.57
C GLN A 19 5.99 6.01 -7.87
N ASP A 20 5.31 7.07 -8.31
CA ASP A 20 4.77 7.13 -9.67
C ASP A 20 5.91 7.37 -10.67
N THR A 21 5.77 6.85 -11.88
CA THR A 21 6.80 6.87 -12.94
C THR A 21 6.23 7.45 -14.23
N SER A 22 7.09 8.03 -15.08
CA SER A 22 6.66 8.65 -16.33
C SER A 22 6.60 7.67 -17.52
N VAL A 23 6.46 6.36 -17.26
CA VAL A 23 6.68 5.32 -18.29
C VAL A 23 5.58 5.30 -19.35
N VAL A 24 4.31 5.52 -18.98
CA VAL A 24 3.18 5.48 -19.94
C VAL A 24 2.26 6.71 -19.75
N GLY A 25 2.82 7.91 -19.91
CA GLY A 25 2.04 9.14 -19.99
C GLY A 25 1.63 9.75 -18.65
N LEU A 26 0.53 10.50 -18.65
CA LEU A 26 0.01 11.24 -17.50
C LEU A 26 -1.16 10.47 -16.88
N GLU A 27 -0.86 9.61 -15.90
CA GLU A 27 -1.89 8.86 -15.18
C GLU A 27 -1.95 9.24 -13.70
N SER A 28 -3.09 8.98 -13.07
CA SER A 28 -3.25 9.08 -11.62
C SER A 28 -3.57 7.69 -11.10
N HIS A 29 -2.66 7.15 -10.30
CA HIS A 29 -2.78 5.82 -9.75
C HIS A 29 -3.35 5.90 -8.34
N HIS A 30 -4.51 5.29 -8.13
CA HIS A 30 -5.16 5.21 -6.82
C HIS A 30 -4.82 3.86 -6.20
N LEU A 31 -4.04 3.86 -5.13
CA LEU A 31 -3.73 2.64 -4.40
C LEU A 31 -4.75 2.44 -3.29
N HIS A 32 -5.38 1.27 -3.28
CA HIS A 32 -6.26 0.81 -2.21
C HIS A 32 -5.62 -0.38 -1.47
N LEU A 33 -5.72 -0.36 -0.13
CA LEU A 33 -5.25 -1.42 0.76
C LEU A 33 -6.44 -2.18 1.37
N HIS A 34 -6.60 -3.44 1.01
CA HIS A 34 -7.65 -4.26 1.62
C HIS A 34 -7.26 -4.64 3.06
N GLY A 35 -8.25 -4.62 3.96
CA GLY A 35 -8.11 -5.10 5.33
C GLY A 35 -7.51 -4.10 6.32
N PHE A 36 -6.99 -2.96 5.85
CA PHE A 36 -6.30 -1.97 6.69
C PHE A 36 -6.60 -0.54 6.24
N ASN A 37 -6.63 0.36 7.21
CA ASN A 37 -6.34 1.76 6.97
C ASN A 37 -4.84 2.01 7.16
N PHE A 38 -4.39 3.17 6.70
CA PHE A 38 -3.01 3.60 6.77
C PHE A 38 -2.92 5.13 6.92
N PHE A 39 -1.80 5.59 7.45
CA PHE A 39 -1.51 7.00 7.62
C PHE A 39 -0.71 7.50 6.42
N VAL A 40 -1.17 8.58 5.79
CA VAL A 40 -0.39 9.26 4.75
C VAL A 40 0.51 10.27 5.43
N VAL A 41 1.77 9.89 5.62
CA VAL A 41 2.74 10.70 6.38
C VAL A 41 3.55 11.64 5.49
N GLY A 42 3.65 11.39 4.17
CA GLY A 42 4.46 12.23 3.29
C GLY A 42 3.95 12.28 1.86
N LEU A 43 4.12 13.44 1.22
CA LEU A 43 3.74 13.68 -0.17
C LEU A 43 4.86 14.48 -0.83
N GLY A 44 5.21 14.16 -2.07
CA GLY A 44 6.18 14.94 -2.82
C GLY A 44 6.04 14.84 -4.32
N VAL A 45 6.86 15.63 -5.00
CA VAL A 45 6.99 15.70 -6.46
C VAL A 45 8.44 15.39 -6.79
N GLY A 46 8.66 14.64 -7.86
CA GLY A 46 9.97 14.11 -8.22
C GLY A 46 10.15 12.67 -7.77
N ASN A 47 11.41 12.30 -7.60
CA ASN A 47 11.80 11.01 -7.03
C ASN A 47 11.99 11.16 -5.53
N TYR A 48 11.52 10.20 -4.76
CA TYR A 48 11.75 10.18 -3.31
C TYR A 48 13.24 10.08 -3.00
N ASP A 49 13.73 10.94 -2.11
CA ASP A 49 15.07 10.87 -1.53
C ASP A 49 14.98 10.65 -0.02
N PRO A 50 15.40 9.48 0.49
CA PRO A 50 15.30 9.17 1.91
C PRO A 50 16.13 10.11 2.78
N ASN A 51 17.16 10.79 2.26
CA ASN A 51 17.99 11.69 3.07
C ASN A 51 17.36 13.07 3.25
N SER A 52 16.65 13.58 2.24
CA SER A 52 16.12 14.95 2.22
C SER A 52 14.61 15.03 2.47
N ASP A 53 13.86 13.98 2.17
CA ASP A 53 12.40 14.01 2.24
C ASP A 53 11.83 13.57 3.60
N MET A 54 12.61 12.89 4.46
CA MET A 54 12.16 12.49 5.81
C MET A 54 11.67 13.66 6.66
N GLY A 55 12.31 14.84 6.51
CA GLY A 55 11.90 16.05 7.24
C GLY A 55 10.55 16.63 6.80
N LYS A 56 9.94 16.10 5.73
CA LYS A 56 8.64 16.53 5.21
C LYS A 56 7.48 15.69 5.77
N PHE A 57 7.77 14.73 6.65
CA PHE A 57 6.73 13.83 7.14
C PHE A 57 5.88 14.50 8.21
N ASP A 58 4.56 14.38 8.07
CA ASP A 58 3.62 14.64 9.14
C ASP A 58 3.57 13.41 10.06
N LEU A 59 4.20 13.54 11.23
CA LEU A 59 4.21 12.52 12.28
C LEU A 59 3.39 12.96 13.49
N ILE A 60 2.67 14.07 13.40
CA ILE A 60 1.88 14.64 14.49
C ILE A 60 0.40 14.32 14.28
N ASP A 61 -0.13 14.61 13.09
CA ASP A 61 -1.56 14.41 12.78
C ASP A 61 -1.76 13.92 11.32
N PRO A 62 -1.16 12.77 10.93
CA PRO A 62 -1.30 12.28 9.58
C PRO A 62 -2.72 11.79 9.30
N VAL A 63 -3.17 11.99 8.06
CA VAL A 63 -4.50 11.56 7.65
C VAL A 63 -4.56 10.04 7.50
N GLU A 64 -5.50 9.40 8.21
CA GLU A 64 -5.82 7.98 8.10
C GLU A 64 -6.81 7.71 6.95
N ARG A 65 -6.46 6.81 6.01
CA ARG A 65 -7.32 6.36 4.90
C ARG A 65 -6.99 4.93 4.48
N ASN A 66 -7.83 4.29 3.66
CA ASN A 66 -7.52 3.00 3.01
C ASN A 66 -7.20 3.14 1.51
N THR A 67 -7.30 4.36 0.97
CA THR A 67 -7.06 4.64 -0.45
C THR A 67 -6.35 5.98 -0.59
N VAL A 68 -5.31 6.03 -1.43
CA VAL A 68 -4.60 7.28 -1.75
C VAL A 68 -4.23 7.37 -3.21
N GLY A 69 -4.42 8.56 -3.78
CA GLY A 69 -3.96 8.88 -5.12
C GLY A 69 -2.49 9.30 -5.13
N CYS A 70 -1.69 8.60 -5.94
CA CYS A 70 -0.45 9.13 -6.47
C CYS A 70 -0.77 9.80 -7.81
N ARG A 71 -0.77 11.14 -7.81
CA ARG A 71 -1.03 11.95 -8.98
C ARG A 71 0.23 12.72 -9.31
N ARG A 72 0.69 12.64 -10.56
CA ARG A 72 1.72 13.54 -11.06
C ARG A 72 1.28 14.99 -10.91
N VAL A 73 2.10 15.80 -10.25
CA VAL A 73 1.88 17.24 -10.07
C VAL A 73 2.76 17.99 -11.06
N GLY A 74 2.14 18.60 -12.07
CA GLY A 74 2.80 19.46 -13.06
C GLY A 74 3.36 18.74 -14.31
N VAL A 75 4.04 19.51 -15.17
CA VAL A 75 4.66 19.07 -16.45
C VAL A 75 6.09 18.52 -16.29
N SER A 76 6.62 18.47 -15.06
CA SER A 76 7.97 17.95 -14.80
C SER A 76 8.09 16.51 -15.26
N ARG A 77 9.15 16.17 -16.02
CA ARG A 77 9.47 14.79 -16.45
C ARG A 77 9.70 13.80 -15.30
N SER A 78 9.79 14.32 -14.08
CA SER A 78 9.99 13.55 -12.86
C SER A 78 8.62 13.14 -12.30
N GLY A 79 8.49 11.91 -11.80
CA GLY A 79 7.23 11.37 -11.26
C GLY A 79 6.74 12.12 -10.01
N SER A 80 5.79 11.53 -9.27
CA SER A 80 5.42 11.98 -7.92
C SER A 80 5.58 10.85 -6.94
N TRP A 81 5.78 11.16 -5.67
CA TRP A 81 5.84 10.14 -4.63
C TRP A 81 4.87 10.41 -3.48
N ARG A 82 4.51 9.32 -2.80
CA ARG A 82 3.65 9.29 -1.62
C ARG A 82 4.29 8.35 -0.62
N ILE A 83 4.30 8.73 0.64
CA ILE A 83 4.78 7.86 1.73
C ILE A 83 3.62 7.60 2.64
N ILE A 84 3.36 6.32 2.79
CA ILE A 84 2.29 5.78 3.58
C ILE A 84 2.96 4.99 4.70
N GLN A 85 2.53 5.23 5.92
CA GLN A 85 2.87 4.41 7.05
C GLN A 85 1.68 3.53 7.39
N VAL A 86 1.89 2.21 7.32
CA VAL A 86 0.90 1.20 7.66
C VAL A 86 1.32 0.58 8.98
N SER A 87 0.56 0.81 10.04
CA SER A 87 0.70 0.05 11.29
C SER A 87 -0.23 -1.17 11.18
N ILE A 88 0.33 -2.37 11.01
CA ILE A 88 -0.45 -3.59 10.81
C ILE A 88 -0.83 -4.15 12.17
N LEU A 89 -1.98 -3.73 12.70
CA LEU A 89 -2.41 -4.09 14.06
C LEU A 89 -3.16 -5.42 14.17
N ILE A 90 -3.66 -6.01 13.07
CA ILE A 90 -4.53 -7.20 13.10
C ILE A 90 -4.22 -8.15 11.93
N CYS A 91 -4.31 -9.47 12.12
CA CYS A 91 -4.23 -10.47 11.05
C CYS A 91 -5.40 -10.32 10.07
N ARG A 92 -5.13 -9.88 8.85
CA ARG A 92 -6.05 -10.00 7.71
C ARG A 92 -5.25 -10.14 6.42
N ASP A 93 -5.73 -10.97 5.50
CA ASP A 93 -5.16 -11.08 4.17
C ASP A 93 -5.27 -9.74 3.43
N VAL A 94 -4.15 -9.27 2.88
CA VAL A 94 -4.06 -7.99 2.20
C VAL A 94 -3.96 -8.20 0.71
N VAL A 95 -4.95 -7.69 0.00
CA VAL A 95 -4.88 -7.52 -1.46
C VAL A 95 -4.69 -6.03 -1.73
N TYR A 96 -3.79 -5.70 -2.65
CA TYR A 96 -3.68 -4.35 -3.20
C TYR A 96 -4.50 -4.27 -4.49
N ALA A 97 -5.30 -3.23 -4.64
CA ALA A 97 -6.04 -2.98 -5.86
C ALA A 97 -5.88 -1.53 -6.33
N LEU A 98 -5.68 -1.38 -7.64
CA LEU A 98 -5.67 -0.14 -8.41
C LEU A 98 -6.90 -0.12 -9.34
N PRO A 99 -7.16 0.94 -10.13
CA PRO A 99 -8.28 0.97 -11.07
C PRO A 99 -8.35 -0.33 -11.91
N PRO A 100 -9.55 -0.78 -12.32
CA PRO A 100 -9.77 -2.15 -12.81
C PRO A 100 -8.80 -2.57 -13.93
N VAL A 101 -8.41 -1.62 -14.79
CA VAL A 101 -7.48 -1.83 -15.90
C VAL A 101 -6.04 -2.10 -15.42
N HIS A 102 -5.50 -1.26 -14.52
CA HIS A 102 -4.14 -1.43 -13.99
C HIS A 102 -4.00 -2.71 -13.17
N THR A 103 -5.04 -3.07 -12.41
CA THR A 103 -5.07 -4.34 -11.65
C THR A 103 -5.06 -5.55 -12.59
N SER A 104 -5.78 -5.49 -13.72
CA SER A 104 -5.79 -6.55 -14.73
C SER A 104 -4.43 -6.73 -15.43
N TRP A 105 -3.69 -5.62 -15.58
CA TRP A 105 -2.34 -5.60 -16.17
C TRP A 105 -1.24 -6.04 -15.19
N GLY A 106 -1.59 -6.27 -13.92
CA GLY A 106 -0.67 -6.82 -12.93
C GLY A 106 -0.07 -5.80 -11.98
N LEU A 107 -0.53 -4.54 -11.97
CA LEU A 107 -0.14 -3.57 -10.94
C LEU A 107 -0.87 -3.89 -9.62
N LYS A 108 -0.42 -4.95 -8.98
CA LYS A 108 -0.95 -5.49 -7.71
C LYS A 108 0.14 -6.22 -6.95
N VAL A 109 0.05 -6.15 -5.64
CA VAL A 109 0.85 -6.90 -4.68
C VAL A 109 -0.15 -7.59 -3.73
N ALA A 110 0.26 -8.65 -3.05
CA ALA A 110 -0.48 -9.18 -1.91
C ALA A 110 0.45 -9.17 -0.68
N TRP A 111 -0.07 -8.77 0.47
CA TRP A 111 0.63 -9.00 1.73
C TRP A 111 -0.06 -10.12 2.51
N VAL A 112 0.75 -11.03 3.03
CA VAL A 112 0.30 -12.10 3.92
C VAL A 112 0.79 -11.74 5.32
N VAL A 113 -0.15 -11.43 6.20
CA VAL A 113 0.15 -11.15 7.61
C VAL A 113 0.09 -12.47 8.37
N MET A 114 1.24 -12.89 8.90
CA MET A 114 1.34 -14.12 9.66
C MET A 114 0.58 -14.01 10.99
N ASP A 115 0.08 -15.14 11.47
CA ASP A 115 -0.52 -15.28 12.79
C ASP A 115 0.37 -14.69 13.91
N GLY A 116 -0.28 -14.04 14.87
CA GLY A 116 0.32 -13.68 16.15
C GLY A 116 0.31 -14.81 17.17
N LYS A 117 0.63 -14.46 18.42
CA LYS A 117 0.69 -15.42 19.54
C LYS A 117 -0.68 -15.67 20.18
N GLY A 118 -1.54 -14.66 20.22
CA GLY A 118 -2.89 -14.73 20.80
C GLY A 118 -3.85 -15.53 19.92
N SER A 119 -4.87 -16.14 20.53
CA SER A 119 -5.93 -16.85 19.79
C SER A 119 -6.76 -15.91 18.92
N ASP A 120 -6.86 -14.64 19.32
CA ASP A 120 -7.48 -13.53 18.59
C ASP A 120 -6.58 -12.93 17.50
N GLN A 121 -5.33 -13.39 17.40
CA GLN A 121 -4.34 -12.96 16.41
C GLN A 121 -4.15 -14.01 15.31
N LYS A 122 -5.16 -14.84 15.09
CA LYS A 122 -5.12 -15.95 14.14
C LYS A 122 -6.35 -15.90 13.24
N LEU A 123 -6.18 -16.24 11.97
CA LEU A 123 -7.32 -16.39 11.08
C LEU A 123 -8.13 -17.64 11.45
N PRO A 124 -9.48 -17.57 11.40
CA PRO A 124 -10.30 -18.76 11.51
C PRO A 124 -10.08 -19.68 10.30
N PRO A 125 -10.38 -20.99 10.42
CA PRO A 125 -10.35 -21.88 9.27
C PRO A 125 -11.31 -21.38 8.17
N PRO A 126 -11.01 -21.64 6.88
CA PRO A 126 -11.87 -21.23 5.80
C PRO A 126 -13.26 -21.89 5.91
N PRO A 127 -14.34 -21.14 5.64
CA PRO A 127 -15.70 -21.70 5.51
C PRO A 127 -15.77 -22.91 4.57
N SER A 128 -16.63 -23.88 4.91
CA SER A 128 -16.74 -25.15 4.19
C SER A 128 -17.35 -25.04 2.78
N ASP A 129 -17.97 -23.91 2.48
CA ASP A 129 -18.64 -23.59 1.22
C ASP A 129 -17.77 -22.75 0.26
N PHE A 130 -16.46 -22.64 0.53
CA PHE A 130 -15.54 -21.93 -0.36
C PHE A 130 -15.60 -22.49 -1.81
N PRO A 131 -15.70 -21.61 -2.82
CA PRO A 131 -15.68 -22.03 -4.23
C PRO A 131 -14.40 -22.82 -4.54
N LYS A 132 -14.55 -23.89 -5.35
CA LYS A 132 -13.41 -24.66 -5.83
C LYS A 132 -12.69 -23.91 -6.96
N CYS A 133 -11.37 -24.00 -6.96
CA CYS A 133 -10.50 -23.48 -8.03
C CYS A 133 -10.62 -24.27 -9.32
#